data_AF-A0A9J6E1B0-F1
#
_entry.id   AF-A0A9J6E1B0-F1
#
_cell.length_a   1.000
_cell.length_b   1.000
_cell.length_c   1.000
_cell.angle_alpha   90.00
_cell.angle_beta   90.00
_cell.angle_gamma   90.00
#
_symmetry.space_group_name_H-M   'P 1'
#
loop_
_entity.id
_entity.type
_entity.pdbx_description
1 polymer ?
#
loop_
_entity_poly.entity_id
_entity_poly.type
_entity_poly.pdbx_seq_one_letter_code
_entity_poly.pdbx_strand_id
1 'polypeptide(L)'
;MSVAADGRQSLIDSAVVQGTHNTVNRVFHAVSLECRHIASEEDEEEPLPELEEGLVVPHENVATVARSAYVVEGVSRSRNALINGDTSKYDWDSGYTCHQLGNGAIVVQLAQPYRVDSMR
;
A
#
# COMPACT_ATOMS: atom_id res chain seq x y z
N MET A 1 -16.83 -0.51 0.02
CA MET A 1 -15.73 0.45 0.23
C MET A 1 -14.65 0.05 -0.74
N SER A 2 -14.43 0.80 -1.83
CA SER A 2 -13.45 0.45 -2.85
C SER A 2 -12.05 0.84 -2.33
N VAL A 3 -11.15 -0.14 -2.21
CA VAL A 3 -9.71 0.11 -2.02
C VAL A 3 -9.09 -0.10 -3.39
N ALA A 4 -9.06 0.95 -4.20
CA ALA A 4 -8.41 0.93 -5.50
C ALA A 4 -6.92 1.26 -5.31
N ALA A 5 -6.06 0.24 -5.35
CA ALA A 5 -4.61 0.42 -5.44
C ALA A 5 -4.08 0.28 -6.89
N ASP A 6 -4.96 0.36 -7.90
CA ASP A 6 -4.56 0.27 -9.32
C ASP A 6 -5.60 0.72 -10.37
N GLY A 7 -6.62 1.49 -10.00
CA GLY A 7 -7.72 1.81 -10.94
C GLY A 7 -8.65 0.65 -11.31
N ARG A 8 -8.37 -0.60 -10.88
CA ARG A 8 -9.33 -1.72 -10.89
C ARG A 8 -10.37 -1.53 -9.79
N GLN A 9 -11.66 -1.63 -10.13
CA GLN A 9 -12.71 -1.89 -9.15
C GLN A 9 -12.90 -3.40 -9.06
N SER A 10 -12.06 -4.09 -8.26
CA SER A 10 -12.38 -5.47 -7.87
C SER A 10 -13.70 -5.46 -7.09
N LEU A 11 -14.70 -6.20 -7.56
CA LEU A 11 -16.02 -6.23 -6.93
C LEU A 11 -15.93 -7.00 -5.61
N ILE A 12 -15.80 -6.27 -4.50
CA ILE A 12 -16.00 -6.83 -3.17
C ILE A 12 -17.47 -7.20 -3.05
N ASP A 13 -17.75 -8.49 -2.95
CA ASP A 13 -19.10 -9.04 -2.74
C ASP A 13 -19.64 -8.64 -1.37
N SER A 14 -18.82 -8.87 -0.34
CA SER A 14 -19.20 -8.56 1.03
C SER A 14 -17.98 -8.15 1.84
N ALA A 15 -18.17 -7.16 2.70
CA ALA A 15 -17.19 -6.77 3.72
C ALA A 15 -17.88 -6.88 5.08
N VAL A 16 -17.29 -7.65 5.98
CA VAL A 16 -17.78 -7.89 7.34
C VAL A 16 -16.80 -7.27 8.31
N VAL A 17 -17.30 -6.35 9.14
CA VAL A 17 -16.55 -5.77 10.25
C VAL A 17 -17.14 -6.28 11.54
N GLN A 18 -16.34 -6.98 12.34
CA GLN A 18 -16.73 -7.42 13.67
C GLN A 18 -16.00 -6.56 14.70
N GLY A 19 -16.71 -6.12 15.73
CA GLY A 19 -16.12 -5.34 16.82
C GLY A 19 -16.67 -5.74 18.16
N THR A 20 -16.09 -5.17 19.21
CA THR A 20 -16.48 -5.41 20.61
C THR A 20 -16.98 -4.14 21.27
N HIS A 21 -17.76 -4.30 22.33
CA HIS A 21 -18.22 -3.18 23.14
C HIS A 21 -17.03 -2.49 23.83
N ASN A 22 -16.81 -1.21 23.53
CA ASN A 22 -15.82 -0.38 24.21
C ASN A 22 -16.42 0.20 25.49
N THR A 23 -15.86 -0.16 26.64
CA THR A 23 -16.33 0.29 27.96
C THR A 23 -15.72 1.62 28.40
N VAL A 24 -14.71 2.13 27.69
CA VAL A 24 -13.94 3.32 28.08
C VAL A 24 -14.39 4.55 27.32
N ASN A 25 -14.69 4.44 26.02
CA ASN A 25 -15.12 5.57 25.20
C ASN A 25 -16.08 5.16 24.07
N ARG A 26 -16.51 6.14 23.26
CA ARG A 26 -17.49 5.95 22.17
C ARG A 26 -16.87 5.52 20.84
N VAL A 27 -15.65 4.97 20.85
CA VAL A 27 -14.97 4.49 19.63
C VAL A 27 -15.29 3.02 19.42
N PHE A 28 -15.60 2.65 18.17
CA PHE A 28 -15.75 1.26 17.75
C PHE A 28 -14.40 0.54 17.80
N HIS A 29 -14.31 -0.51 18.62
CA HIS A 29 -13.15 -1.40 18.64
C HIS A 29 -13.36 -2.52 17.61
N ALA A 30 -12.73 -2.40 16.45
CA ALA A 30 -12.71 -3.44 15.44
C ALA A 30 -11.84 -4.62 15.93
N VAL A 31 -12.34 -5.84 15.76
CA VAL A 31 -11.67 -7.10 16.10
C VAL A 31 -11.36 -7.93 14.85
N SER A 32 -12.24 -7.92 13.87
CA SER A 32 -12.02 -8.57 12.57
C SER A 32 -12.58 -7.72 11.44
N LEU A 33 -11.89 -7.75 10.30
CA LEU A 33 -12.32 -7.20 9.02
C LEU A 33 -12.08 -8.28 7.96
N GLU A 34 -13.16 -8.75 7.34
CA GLU A 34 -13.11 -9.76 6.29
C GLU A 34 -13.77 -9.20 5.04
N CYS A 35 -13.14 -9.41 3.89
CA CYS A 35 -13.69 -9.03 2.58
C CYS A 35 -13.72 -10.26 1.68
N ARG A 36 -14.89 -10.53 1.08
CA ARG A 36 -15.05 -11.56 0.05
C ARG A 36 -15.01 -10.92 -1.32
N HIS A 37 -14.30 -11.58 -2.23
CA HIS A 37 -14.25 -11.24 -3.63
C HIS A 37 -15.01 -12.29 -4.44
N ILE A 38 -15.75 -11.85 -5.47
CA ILE A 38 -16.26 -12.75 -6.51
C ILE A 38 -15.30 -12.63 -7.68
N ALA A 39 -14.63 -13.74 -8.01
CA ALA A 39 -13.86 -13.81 -9.25
C ALA A 39 -14.83 -13.71 -10.44
N SER A 40 -14.64 -12.69 -11.24
CA SER A 40 -15.27 -12.44 -12.52
C SER A 40 -14.43 -13.02 -13.67
N GLU A 41 -15.00 -13.07 -14.87
CA GLU A 41 -14.25 -13.54 -16.06
C GLU A 41 -13.03 -12.65 -16.38
N GLU A 42 -13.04 -11.39 -15.93
CA GLU A 42 -11.89 -10.46 -16.03
C GLU A 42 -10.74 -10.84 -15.09
N ASP A 43 -11.02 -11.57 -14.00
CA ASP A 43 -10.01 -12.08 -13.05
C ASP A 43 -9.31 -13.35 -13.56
N GLU A 44 -9.80 -13.96 -14.65
CA GLU A 44 -9.10 -15.07 -15.30
C GLU A 44 -7.95 -14.61 -16.20
N GLU A 45 -8.01 -13.37 -16.72
CA GLU A 45 -6.90 -12.79 -17.49
C GLU A 45 -5.72 -12.40 -16.59
N GLU A 46 -5.97 -12.05 -15.33
CA GLU A 46 -4.94 -11.74 -14.34
C GLU A 46 -5.23 -12.44 -12.99
N PRO A 47 -4.50 -13.52 -12.68
CA PRO A 47 -4.81 -14.37 -11.53
C PRO A 47 -4.68 -13.64 -10.20
N LEU A 48 -5.42 -14.13 -9.20
CA LEU A 48 -5.28 -13.69 -7.81
C LEU A 48 -3.80 -13.71 -7.38
N PRO A 49 -3.38 -12.73 -6.56
CA PRO A 49 -1.99 -12.66 -6.13
C PRO A 49 -1.61 -13.93 -5.36
N GLU A 50 -0.39 -14.41 -5.61
CA GLU A 50 0.18 -15.53 -4.87
C GLU A 50 0.25 -15.16 -3.38
N LEU A 51 -0.19 -16.10 -2.54
CA LEU A 51 -0.12 -15.98 -1.10
C LEU A 51 0.85 -17.01 -0.55
N GLU A 52 1.74 -16.56 0.33
CA GLU A 52 2.57 -17.44 1.14
C GLU A 52 2.41 -17.08 2.61
N GLU A 53 2.02 -18.07 3.43
CA GLU A 53 1.69 -17.88 4.85
C GLU A 53 0.63 -16.78 5.08
N GLY A 54 -0.28 -16.60 4.12
CA GLY A 54 -1.33 -15.58 4.17
C GLY A 54 -0.87 -14.16 3.82
N LEU A 55 0.39 -13.98 3.41
CA LEU A 55 0.94 -12.72 2.91
C LEU A 55 0.99 -12.72 1.38
N VAL A 56 0.69 -11.59 0.77
CA VAL A 56 0.87 -11.40 -0.68
C VAL A 56 2.35 -11.45 -1.02
N VAL A 57 2.70 -12.26 -2.02
CA VAL A 57 4.03 -12.33 -2.62
C VAL A 57 4.03 -11.42 -3.85
N PRO A 58 4.64 -10.21 -3.78
CA PRO A 58 4.65 -9.31 -4.91
C PRO A 58 5.68 -9.74 -5.96
N HIS A 59 5.30 -9.69 -7.24
CA HIS A 59 6.21 -9.89 -8.38
C HIS A 59 6.73 -8.58 -8.98
N GLU A 60 6.31 -7.44 -8.42
CA GLU A 60 6.67 -6.10 -8.86
C GLU A 60 6.86 -5.15 -7.68
N ASN A 61 7.29 -3.91 -7.95
CA ASN A 61 7.54 -2.93 -6.91
C ASN A 61 6.24 -2.41 -6.27
N VAL A 62 5.95 -2.88 -5.05
CA VAL A 62 4.83 -2.41 -4.23
C VAL A 62 5.13 -1.14 -3.42
N ALA A 63 6.37 -0.67 -3.40
CA ALA A 63 6.79 0.57 -2.74
C ALA A 63 6.61 1.78 -3.68
N THR A 64 5.41 1.98 -4.23
CA THR A 64 5.06 3.10 -5.11
C THR A 64 3.77 3.78 -4.66
N VAL A 65 3.61 5.05 -5.02
CA VAL A 65 2.37 5.80 -4.72
C VAL A 65 1.15 5.14 -5.36
N ALA A 66 1.28 4.62 -6.58
CA ALA A 66 0.21 3.91 -7.28
C ALA A 66 -0.29 2.71 -6.47
N ARG A 67 0.64 1.99 -5.82
CA ARG A 67 0.35 0.85 -4.93
C ARG A 67 0.03 1.27 -3.49
N SER A 68 -0.40 2.51 -3.26
CA SER A 68 -0.76 3.07 -1.95
C SER A 68 0.35 3.06 -0.89
N ALA A 69 1.62 2.94 -1.30
CA ALA A 69 2.74 3.14 -0.41
C ALA A 69 2.92 4.64 -0.10
N TYR A 70 3.49 4.95 1.07
CA TYR A 70 3.58 6.32 1.58
C TYR A 70 4.86 6.55 2.39
N VAL A 71 5.50 7.70 2.17
CA VAL A 71 6.68 8.11 2.95
C VAL A 71 6.23 8.74 4.27
N VAL A 72 6.53 8.08 5.38
CA VAL A 72 6.18 8.50 6.74
C VAL A 72 7.21 9.48 7.29
N GLU A 73 8.49 9.09 7.23
CA GLU A 73 9.65 9.86 7.72
C GLU A 73 10.68 10.08 6.61
N GLY A 74 11.60 11.03 6.78
CA GLY A 74 12.62 11.30 5.77
C GLY A 74 12.07 12.01 4.54
N VAL A 75 11.13 12.95 4.72
CA VAL A 75 10.35 13.56 3.64
C VAL A 75 11.17 14.64 2.88
N SER A 76 10.94 14.75 1.57
CA SER A 76 11.44 15.86 0.73
C SER A 76 10.44 17.03 0.67
N ARG A 77 10.68 18.05 -0.18
CA ARG A 77 9.71 19.13 -0.43
C ARG A 77 8.35 18.59 -0.88
N SER A 78 8.37 17.51 -1.65
CA SER A 78 7.19 16.70 -1.96
C SER A 78 7.31 15.37 -1.23
N ARG A 79 6.25 14.98 -0.52
CA ARG A 79 6.30 13.86 0.42
C ARG A 79 6.73 12.55 -0.21
N ASN A 80 6.06 12.16 -1.29
CA ASN A 80 6.29 10.89 -1.94
C ASN A 80 7.32 10.98 -3.08
N ALA A 81 8.14 12.03 -3.13
CA ALA A 81 9.13 12.23 -4.20
C ALA A 81 10.10 11.04 -4.37
N LEU A 82 10.34 10.26 -3.29
CA LEU A 82 11.18 9.06 -3.36
C LEU A 82 10.53 7.92 -4.16
N ILE A 83 9.19 7.82 -4.15
CA ILE A 83 8.44 6.65 -4.61
C ILE A 83 7.34 7.00 -5.64
N ASN A 84 7.38 8.21 -6.20
CA ASN A 84 6.36 8.70 -7.14
C ASN A 84 6.60 8.26 -8.60
N GLY A 85 7.73 7.62 -8.90
CA GLY A 85 8.06 7.12 -10.24
C GLY A 85 8.44 8.19 -11.27
N ASP A 86 8.64 9.45 -10.85
CA ASP A 86 9.16 10.46 -11.78
C ASP A 86 10.66 10.20 -12.02
N THR A 87 11.07 10.01 -13.26
CA THR A 87 12.49 9.83 -13.64
C THR A 87 12.96 10.91 -14.60
N SER A 88 12.06 11.84 -14.94
CA SER A 88 12.22 12.77 -16.05
C SER A 88 12.42 14.21 -15.61
N LYS A 89 11.83 14.59 -14.46
CA LYS A 89 11.89 15.97 -13.94
C LYS A 89 13.01 16.20 -12.93
N TYR A 90 13.90 15.23 -12.78
CA TYR A 90 15.11 15.30 -11.98
C TYR A 90 16.31 15.39 -12.94
N ASP A 91 16.67 16.60 -13.42
CA ASP A 91 17.74 16.83 -14.41
C ASP A 91 19.12 17.18 -13.79
N TRP A 92 20.18 17.37 -14.57
CA TRP A 92 21.59 17.41 -14.09
C TRP A 92 21.94 18.53 -13.08
N ASP A 93 21.09 19.55 -12.91
CA ASP A 93 21.19 20.55 -11.82
C ASP A 93 20.39 20.12 -10.56
N SER A 94 19.42 19.21 -10.71
CA SER A 94 18.38 18.86 -9.72
C SER A 94 18.01 17.36 -9.70
N GLY A 95 18.92 16.48 -10.12
CA GLY A 95 18.69 15.08 -10.49
C GLY A 95 18.51 14.11 -9.34
N TYR A 96 18.22 14.68 -8.17
CA TYR A 96 18.20 14.02 -6.90
C TYR A 96 17.11 14.67 -6.06
N THR A 97 16.36 13.85 -5.34
CA THR A 97 15.50 14.34 -4.29
C THR A 97 16.33 14.54 -3.03
N CYS A 98 16.19 15.70 -2.37
CA CYS A 98 16.80 15.93 -1.06
C CYS A 98 15.82 15.53 0.03
N HIS A 99 16.25 14.69 0.97
CA HIS A 99 15.42 14.19 2.06
C HIS A 99 15.98 14.64 3.41
N GLN A 100 15.12 15.19 4.25
CA GLN A 100 15.49 15.56 5.61
C GLN A 100 15.30 14.36 6.53
N LEU A 101 16.39 13.78 7.02
CA LEU A 101 16.32 12.50 7.72
C LEU A 101 15.82 12.58 9.16
N GLY A 102 15.71 13.77 9.78
CA GLY A 102 15.22 13.92 11.16
C GLY A 102 15.87 12.92 12.12
N ASN A 103 15.11 11.88 12.50
CA ASN A 103 15.53 10.76 13.35
C ASN A 103 16.56 9.78 12.74
N GLY A 104 17.03 10.05 11.52
CA GLY A 104 18.11 9.29 10.87
C GLY A 104 17.65 8.25 9.85
N ALA A 105 16.37 8.25 9.44
CA ALA A 105 15.84 7.28 8.49
C ALA A 105 14.86 7.91 7.50
N ILE A 106 14.70 7.23 6.36
CA ILE A 106 13.52 7.36 5.51
C ILE A 106 12.65 6.15 5.78
N VAL A 107 11.40 6.37 6.13
CA VAL A 107 10.46 5.30 6.45
C VAL A 107 9.36 5.28 5.39
N VAL A 108 9.26 4.17 4.67
CA VAL A 108 8.20 3.92 3.68
C VAL A 108 7.26 2.88 4.25
N GLN A 109 5.98 3.24 4.35
CA GLN A 109 4.91 2.32 4.70
C GLN A 109 4.31 1.75 3.42
N LEU A 110 4.22 0.42 3.36
CA LEU A 110 3.48 -0.29 2.31
C LEU A 110 1.99 -0.32 2.64
N ALA A 111 1.15 -0.53 1.64
CA ALA A 111 -0.31 -0.54 1.81
C ALA A 111 -0.82 -1.65 2.75
N GLN A 112 -0.08 -2.74 2.83
CA GLN A 112 -0.34 -3.91 3.67
C GLN A 112 0.97 -4.67 3.91
N PRO A 113 0.96 -5.67 4.79
CA PRO A 113 2.08 -6.61 4.91
C PRO A 113 2.28 -7.42 3.61
N TYR A 114 3.52 -7.55 3.16
CA TYR A 114 3.93 -8.33 1.99
C TYR A 114 5.08 -9.27 2.37
N ARG A 115 5.20 -10.39 1.65
CA ARG A 115 6.40 -11.23 1.72
C ARG A 115 7.40 -10.75 0.68
N VAL A 116 8.24 -9.79 1.08
CA VAL A 116 9.22 -9.17 0.20
C VAL A 116 10.49 -10.03 0.13
N ASP A 117 10.93 -10.38 -1.09
CA ASP A 117 12.14 -11.17 -1.32
C ASP A 117 13.40 -10.30 -1.49
N SER A 118 13.28 -9.10 -2.08
CA SER A 118 14.44 -8.22 -2.27
C SER A 118 14.10 -6.73 -2.26
N MET A 119 15.13 -5.92 -2.03
CA MET A 119 15.14 -4.47 -2.20
C MET A 119 16.34 -4.15 -3.10
N ARG A 120 16.10 -3.56 -4.27
CA ARG A 120 17.13 -3.31 -5.30
C ARG A 120 17.03 -1.88 -5.81
#